data_AF-A0A418PX03-F1
#
_entry.id   AF-A0A418PX03-F1
#
_cell.length_a   1.000
_cell.length_b   1.000
_cell.length_c   1.000
_cell.angle_alpha   90.00
_cell.angle_beta   90.00
_cell.angle_gamma   90.00
#
_symmetry.space_group_name_H-M   'P 1'
#
loop_
_entity.id
_entity.type
_entity.pdbx_description
1 polymer ?
#
loop_
_entity_poly.entity_id
_entity_poly.type
_entity_poly.pdbx_seq_one_letter_code
_entity_poly.pdbx_strand_id
1 'polypeptide(L)' 'MIEYVKTILQKVSFSTYLFERELKKGLRYLMPAEIEEFRDWCYQMFGMSHQPILNRYFKPA' A
#
# COMPACT_ATOMS: atom_id res chain seq x y z
N MET A 1 12.74 4.07 -3.24
CA MET A 1 11.66 3.77 -4.22
C MET A 1 10.29 3.95 -3.60
N ILE A 2 10.19 3.81 -2.28
CA ILE A 2 8.98 3.98 -1.50
C ILE A 2 8.19 5.28 -1.75
N GLU A 3 8.83 6.44 -1.82
CA GLU A 3 8.14 7.73 -2.03
C GLU A 3 7.34 7.80 -3.34
N TYR A 4 7.85 7.17 -4.41
CA TYR A 4 7.14 7.07 -5.69
C TYR A 4 5.86 6.24 -5.55
N VAL A 5 5.95 5.09 -4.89
CA VAL A 5 4.80 4.21 -4.63
C VAL A 5 3.78 4.91 -3.73
N LYS A 6 4.22 5.58 -2.66
CA LYS A 6 3.38 6.38 -1.76
C LYS A 6 2.60 7.45 -2.54
N THR A 7 3.26 8.16 -3.45
CA THR A 7 2.64 9.19 -4.29
C THR A 7 1.57 8.61 -5.22
N ILE A 8 1.83 7.46 -5.85
CA ILE A 8 0.84 6.80 -6.70
C ILE A 8 -0.37 6.37 -5.88
N LEU A 9 -0.17 5.69 -4.74
CA LEU A 9 -1.26 5.20 -3.91
C LEU A 9 -2.18 6.33 -3.43
N GLN A 10 -1.62 7.47 -3.05
CA GLN A 10 -2.43 8.65 -2.71
C GLN A 10 -3.29 9.10 -3.89
N LYS A 11 -2.72 9.18 -5.09
CA LYS A 11 -3.45 9.60 -6.29
C LYS A 11 -4.57 8.65 -6.70
N VAL A 12 -4.41 7.35 -6.48
CA VAL A 12 -5.42 6.34 -6.86
C VAL A 12 -6.34 5.90 -5.71
N SER A 13 -6.14 6.45 -4.51
CA SER A 13 -6.86 6.05 -3.28
C SER A 13 -8.38 6.27 -3.34
N PHE A 14 -8.88 7.08 -4.27
CA PHE A 14 -10.31 7.28 -4.52
C PHE A 14 -11.02 6.05 -5.10
N SER A 15 -10.27 5.08 -5.67
CA SER A 15 -10.82 3.87 -6.27
C SER A 15 -10.21 2.64 -5.63
N THR A 16 -11.03 1.84 -4.95
CA THR A 16 -10.65 0.55 -4.34
C THR A 16 -9.94 -0.37 -5.34
N TYR A 17 -10.44 -0.45 -6.59
CA TYR A 17 -9.84 -1.28 -7.64
C TYR A 17 -8.45 -0.78 -8.07
N LEU A 18 -8.29 0.53 -8.29
CA LEU A 18 -7.00 1.09 -8.67
C LEU A 18 -6.00 1.02 -7.52
N PHE A 19 -6.45 1.31 -6.30
CA PHE A 19 -5.64 1.21 -5.09
C PHE A 19 -5.06 -0.19 -4.92
N GLU A 20 -5.88 -1.25 -4.99
CA GLU A 20 -5.41 -2.63 -4.88
C GLU A 20 -4.40 -2.99 -5.98
N ARG A 21 -4.63 -2.54 -7.22
CA ARG A 21 -3.72 -2.80 -8.34
C ARG A 21 -2.37 -2.12 -8.16
N GLU A 22 -2.35 -0.85 -7.77
CA GLU A 22 -1.10 -0.12 -7.58
C GLU A 22 -0.37 -0.56 -6.30
N LEU A 23 -1.10 -0.95 -5.25
CA LEU A 23 -0.52 -1.54 -4.04
C LEU A 23 0.26 -2.81 -4.39
N LYS A 24 -0.35 -3.72 -5.16
CA LYS A 24 0.30 -4.95 -5.60
C LYS A 24 1.54 -4.69 -6.47
N LYS A 25 1.54 -3.64 -7.30
CA LYS A 25 2.72 -3.23 -8.07
C LYS A 25 3.80 -2.68 -7.15
N GLY A 26 3.43 -1.81 -6.21
CA GLY A 26 4.31 -1.25 -5.20
C GLY A 26 5.07 -2.34 -4.44
N LEU A 27 4.35 -3.34 -3.91
CA LEU A 27 4.95 -4.45 -3.17
C LEU A 27 5.97 -5.28 -3.98
N ARG A 28 5.84 -5.32 -5.31
CA ARG A 28 6.82 -5.99 -6.20
C ARG A 28 8.01 -5.11 -6.53
N TYR A 29 7.84 -3.78 -6.42
CA TYR A 29 8.83 -2.79 -6.81
C TYR A 29 9.77 -2.40 -5.67
N LEU A 30 9.27 -2.48 -4.44
CA LEU A 30 10.03 -2.13 -3.24
C LEU A 30 11.01 -3.23 -2.84
N MET A 31 12.14 -2.81 -2.28
CA MET A 31 13.09 -3.72 -1.68
C MET A 31 12.52 -4.30 -0.37
N PRO A 32 12.91 -5.52 0.04
CA PRO A 32 12.45 -6.11 1.30
C PRO A 32 12.63 -5.20 2.52
N ALA A 33 13.74 -4.43 2.57
CA ALA A 33 14.02 -3.48 3.64
C ALA A 33 13.05 -2.27 3.68
N GLU A 34 12.38 -1.94 2.57
CA GLU A 34 11.40 -0.85 2.49
C GLU A 34 9.97 -1.32 2.84
N ILE A 35 9.70 -2.64 2.84
CA ILE A 35 8.32 -3.18 2.97
C ILE A 35 7.70 -2.87 4.34
N GLU A 36 8.48 -2.91 5.41
CA GLU A 36 7.98 -2.67 6.76
C GLU A 36 7.54 -1.20 6.93
N GLU A 37 8.40 -0.24 6.56
CA GLU A 37 8.05 1.19 6.57
C GLU A 37 6.81 1.45 5.68
N PHE A 38 6.76 0.81 4.52
CA PHE A 38 5.65 0.96 3.58
C PHE A 38 4.33 0.42 4.14
N ARG A 39 4.35 -0.73 4.81
CA ARG A 39 3.19 -1.32 5.47
C ARG A 39 2.61 -0.36 6.50
N ASP A 40 3.45 0.12 7.40
CA ASP A 40 3.02 0.95 8.53
C ASP A 40 2.42 2.27 8.01
N TRP A 41 3.06 2.87 7.00
CA TRP A 41 2.54 4.03 6.31
C TRP A 41 1.18 3.75 5.62
N CYS A 42 1.02 2.60 4.95
CA CYS A 42 -0.25 2.24 4.31
C CYS A 42 -1.40 2.13 5.32
N TYR A 43 -1.16 1.51 6.49
CA TYR A 43 -2.19 1.43 7.54
C TYR A 43 -2.50 2.79 8.15
N GLN A 44 -1.49 3.63 8.37
CA GLN A 44 -1.71 4.99 8.88
C GLN A 44 -2.55 5.85 7.92
N MET A 45 -2.28 5.78 6.62
CA MET A 45 -2.93 6.63 5.62
C MET A 45 -4.28 6.08 5.13
N PHE A 46 -4.39 4.76 4.98
CA PHE A 46 -5.51 4.11 4.30
C PHE A 46 -6.22 3.06 5.16
N GLY A 47 -5.84 2.91 6.43
CA GLY A 47 -6.44 1.94 7.34
C GLY A 47 -7.95 2.11 7.53
N MET A 48 -8.48 3.34 7.41
CA MET A 48 -9.93 3.58 7.54
C MET A 48 -10.74 3.27 6.27
N SER A 49 -10.14 3.37 5.09
CA SER A 49 -10.85 3.25 3.80
C SER A 49 -10.54 1.95 3.04
N HIS A 50 -9.34 1.39 3.21
CA HIS A 50 -8.85 0.24 2.46
C HIS A 50 -8.36 -0.92 3.35
N GLN A 51 -8.78 -0.95 4.62
CA GLN A 51 -8.39 -2.00 5.58
C GLN A 51 -8.46 -3.44 5.04
N PRO A 52 -9.55 -3.86 4.35
CA PRO A 52 -9.66 -5.23 3.87
C PRO A 52 -8.59 -5.59 2.83
N ILE A 53 -8.19 -4.61 2.00
CA ILE A 53 -7.12 -4.77 1.03
C ILE A 53 -5.78 -4.85 1.76
N LEU A 54 -5.52 -3.93 2.69
CA LEU A 54 -4.26 -3.91 3.44
C LEU A 54 -4.04 -5.24 4.18
N ASN A 55 -5.05 -5.75 4.88
CA ASN A 55 -4.99 -7.03 5.59
C ASN A 55 -4.71 -8.21 4.65
N ARG A 56 -5.24 -8.19 3.42
CA ARG A 56 -5.02 -9.23 2.41
C ARG A 56 -3.56 -9.32 1.97
N TYR A 57 -2.91 -8.18 1.79
CA TYR A 57 -1.56 -8.12 1.23
C TYR A 57 -0.45 -8.12 2.28
N PHE A 58 -0.69 -7.47 3.42
CA PHE A 58 0.31 -7.36 4.47
C PHE A 58 0.25 -8.47 5.51
N LYS A 59 -0.74 -9.39 5.41
CA LYS A 59 -1.03 -10.49 6.33
C LYS A 59 -0.67 -10.15 7.79
N PRO A 60 -1.62 -9.71 8.63
CA PRO A 60 -1.34 -9.65 10.06
C PRO A 60 -0.84 -11.02 10.52
N ALA A 61 0.34 -11.03 11.17
CA ALA A 61 0.89 -12.22 11.80
C ALA A 61 -0.07 -12.75 12.87
#